data_AF-A0AAE9PJQ0-F1
#
_entry.id   AF-A0AAE9PJQ0-F1
#
_cell.length_a   1.000
_cell.length_b   1.000
_cell.length_c   1.000
_cell.angle_alpha   90.00
_cell.angle_beta   90.00
_cell.angle_gamma   90.00
#
_symmetry.space_group_name_H-M   'P 1'
#
loop_
_entity.id
_entity.type
_entity.pdbx_description
1 polymer ?
#
loop_
_entity_poly.entity_id
_entity_poly.type
_entity_poly.pdbx_seq_one_letter_code
_entity_poly.pdbx_strand_id
1 'polypeptide(L)'
;MTEEDIKLKYITPAIQKAGLDIMNDVFYEYSFTDGRVIVRGNLTTLGKAKRTDYLLFHKKNYPIAIVEAKDNKYYTIKKQD
;
A
#
# COMPACT_ATOMS: atom_id res chain seq x y z
N MET A 1 1.77 1.22 18.92
CA MET A 1 2.71 0.82 17.85
C MET A 1 2.23 1.46 16.56
N THR A 2 3.10 2.21 15.89
CA THR A 2 2.73 3.00 14.70
C THR A 2 2.58 2.12 13.45
N GLU A 3 2.09 2.68 12.34
CA GLU A 3 2.11 1.99 11.04
C GLU A 3 3.55 1.64 10.63
N GLU A 4 4.51 2.53 10.86
CA GLU A 4 5.92 2.30 10.51
C GLU A 4 6.56 1.19 11.36
N ASP A 5 6.24 1.15 12.66
CA ASP A 5 6.64 0.03 13.51
C ASP A 5 6.07 -1.30 12.99
N ILE A 6 4.80 -1.30 12.55
CA ILE A 6 4.13 -2.48 12.01
C ILE A 6 4.80 -2.97 10.73
N LYS A 7 5.11 -2.04 9.82
CA LYS A 7 5.86 -2.31 8.59
C LYS A 7 7.18 -3.00 8.91
N LEU A 8 8.01 -2.35 9.73
CA LEU A 8 9.35 -2.81 10.04
C LEU A 8 9.39 -4.13 10.82
N LYS A 9 8.55 -4.28 11.85
CA LYS A 9 8.62 -5.41 12.77
C LYS A 9 7.85 -6.64 12.28
N TYR A 10 6.87 -6.48 11.41
CA TYR A 10 5.96 -7.58 11.03
C TYR A 10 5.80 -7.76 9.52
N ILE A 11 5.49 -6.69 8.77
CA ILE A 11 5.15 -6.84 7.35
C ILE A 11 6.39 -7.16 6.51
N THR A 12 7.45 -6.34 6.57
CA THR A 12 8.68 -6.57 5.79
C THR A 12 9.29 -7.95 6.10
N PRO A 13 9.44 -8.37 7.39
CA PRO A 13 9.93 -9.71 7.70
C PRO A 13 9.02 -10.83 7.17
N ALA A 14 7.70 -10.65 7.16
CA ALA A 14 6.76 -11.64 6.63
C ALA A 14 6.86 -11.78 5.10
N ILE A 15 7.00 -10.67 4.37
CA ILE A 15 7.21 -10.67 2.93
C ILE A 15 8.52 -11.41 2.58
N GLN A 16 9.61 -11.10 3.30
CA GLN A 16 10.88 -11.78 3.10
C GLN A 16 10.79 -13.29 3.42
N LYS A 17 10.08 -13.66 4.50
CA LYS A 17 9.83 -15.06 4.87
C LYS A 17 8.99 -15.81 3.83
N ALA A 18 8.14 -15.10 3.08
CA ALA A 18 7.38 -15.67 1.96
C ALA A 18 8.26 -15.97 0.72
N GLY A 19 9.55 -15.62 0.76
CA GLY A 19 10.52 -15.91 -0.29
C GLY A 19 10.68 -14.83 -1.34
N LEU A 20 10.07 -13.64 -1.15
CA LEU A 20 10.26 -12.48 -2.01
C LEU A 20 11.57 -11.76 -1.65
N ASP A 21 12.32 -11.34 -2.67
CA ASP A 21 13.49 -10.50 -2.47
C ASP A 21 13.06 -9.04 -2.27
N ILE A 22 13.30 -8.50 -1.08
CA ILE A 22 12.90 -7.12 -0.73
C ILE A 22 13.50 -6.08 -1.68
N MET A 23 14.67 -6.33 -2.26
CA MET A 23 15.35 -5.36 -3.12
C MET A 23 14.82 -5.38 -4.56
N ASN A 24 14.33 -6.53 -5.02
CA ASN A 24 13.99 -6.76 -6.43
C ASN A 24 12.49 -6.91 -6.67
N ASP A 25 11.76 -7.49 -5.71
CA ASP A 25 10.36 -7.87 -5.85
C ASP A 25 9.41 -6.95 -5.07
N VAL A 26 9.94 -6.04 -4.24
CA VAL A 26 9.15 -5.20 -3.35
C VAL A 26 9.48 -3.72 -3.58
N PHE A 27 8.45 -2.95 -3.92
CA PHE A 27 8.58 -1.51 -4.09
C PHE A 27 7.75 -0.78 -3.05
N TYR A 28 8.41 0.13 -2.32
CA TYR A 28 7.78 0.97 -1.32
C TYR A 28 7.21 2.23 -1.94
N GLU A 29 6.05 2.66 -1.45
CA GLU A 29 5.39 3.93 -1.78
C GLU A 29 5.28 4.24 -3.28
N TYR A 30 5.09 3.20 -4.10
CA TYR A 30 5.02 3.34 -5.55
C TYR A 30 3.68 3.91 -5.99
N SER A 31 3.70 4.95 -6.83
CA SER A 31 2.51 5.47 -7.49
C SER A 31 2.15 4.55 -8.65
N PHE A 32 1.11 3.74 -8.50
CA PHE A 32 0.74 2.72 -9.50
C PHE A 32 -0.38 3.15 -10.45
N THR A 33 -0.85 4.40 -10.35
CA THR A 33 -1.84 4.98 -11.27
C THR A 33 -1.47 6.41 -11.60
N ASP A 34 -1.75 6.86 -12.83
CA ASP A 34 -1.53 8.25 -13.26
C ASP A 34 -2.58 9.25 -12.75
N GLY A 35 -3.46 8.80 -11.84
CA GLY A 35 -4.58 9.59 -11.36
C GLY A 35 -5.83 9.40 -12.21
N ARG A 36 -6.99 9.49 -11.58
CA ARG A 36 -8.27 9.35 -12.28
C ARG A 36 -8.52 10.60 -13.11
N VAL A 37 -8.86 10.44 -14.39
CA VAL A 37 -9.38 11.55 -15.20
C VAL A 37 -10.74 11.97 -14.66
N ILE A 38 -10.88 13.24 -14.29
CA ILE A 38 -12.11 13.85 -13.77
C ILE A 38 -12.57 14.91 -14.77
N VAL A 39 -13.76 14.71 -15.34
CA VAL A 39 -14.38 15.65 -16.29
C VAL A 39 -15.60 16.29 -15.64
N ARG A 40 -15.68 17.63 -15.66
CA ARG A 40 -16.82 18.42 -15.19
C ARG A 40 -17.14 19.53 -16.19
N GLY A 41 -18.12 19.30 -17.06
CA GLY A 41 -18.41 20.20 -18.17
C GLY A 41 -17.18 20.34 -19.09
N ASN A 42 -16.71 21.57 -19.31
CA ASN A 42 -15.54 21.85 -20.14
C ASN A 42 -14.20 21.79 -19.37
N LEU A 43 -14.22 21.46 -18.06
CA LEU A 43 -13.03 21.32 -17.24
C LEU A 43 -12.59 19.86 -17.16
N THR A 44 -11.30 19.62 -17.41
CA THR A 44 -10.65 18.31 -17.23
C THR A 44 -9.50 18.44 -16.25
N THR A 45 -9.47 17.61 -15.22
CA THR A 45 -8.37 17.53 -14.25
C THR A 45 -7.96 16.09 -13.98
N LEU A 46 -6.72 15.89 -13.50
CA LEU A 46 -6.25 14.61 -13.00
C LEU A 46 -6.40 14.57 -11.48
N GLY A 47 -7.05 13.52 -10.98
CA GLY A 47 -7.05 13.20 -9.56
C GLY A 47 -5.67 12.75 -9.08
N LYS A 48 -5.49 12.66 -7.75
CA LYS A 48 -4.22 12.22 -7.17
C LYS A 48 -3.89 10.77 -7.58
N ALA A 49 -2.64 10.53 -7.97
CA ALA A 49 -2.11 9.19 -8.14
C ALA A 49 -2.27 8.37 -6.86
N LYS A 50 -2.71 7.11 -6.99
CA LYS A 50 -2.78 6.18 -5.87
C LYS A 50 -1.38 5.67 -5.55
N ARG A 51 -1.07 5.62 -4.26
CA ARG A 51 0.15 5.03 -3.69
C ARG A 51 -0.24 3.88 -2.76
N THR A 52 0.68 2.97 -2.53
CA THR A 52 0.52 1.85 -1.59
C THR A 52 1.80 1.69 -0.79
N ASP A 53 1.71 1.11 0.41
CA ASP A 53 2.89 0.87 1.24
C ASP A 53 3.85 -0.15 0.62
N TYR A 54 3.33 -1.24 0.05
CA TYR A 54 4.11 -2.25 -0.67
C TYR A 54 3.42 -2.64 -1.97
N LEU A 55 4.18 -2.64 -3.06
CA LEU A 55 3.82 -3.26 -4.33
C LEU A 55 4.71 -4.49 -4.55
N LEU A 56 4.10 -5.67 -4.66
CA LEU A 56 4.80 -6.95 -4.80
C LEU A 56 4.83 -7.40 -6.26
N PHE A 57 5.98 -7.86 -6.71
CA PHE A 57 6.23 -8.39 -8.04
C PHE A 57 6.60 -9.87 -7.97
N HIS A 58 6.18 -10.64 -8.98
CA HIS A 58 6.71 -12.00 -9.18
C HIS A 58 7.88 -12.02 -10.18
N LYS A 59 7.91 -11.04 -11.09
CA LYS A 59 8.95 -10.79 -12.08
C LYS A 59 8.90 -9.31 -12.47
N LYS A 60 9.97 -8.82 -13.10
CA LYS A 60 10.04 -7.43 -13.58
C LYS A 60 8.79 -7.05 -14.38
N ASN A 61 8.18 -5.92 -14.03
CA ASN A 61 6.96 -5.37 -14.65
C ASN A 61 5.70 -6.26 -14.55
N TYR A 62 5.66 -7.21 -13.60
CA TYR A 62 4.48 -8.03 -13.32
C TYR A 62 4.07 -7.94 -11.85
N PRO A 63 3.33 -6.88 -11.45
CA PRO A 63 2.83 -6.73 -10.09
C PRO A 63 1.73 -7.77 -9.82
N ILE A 64 1.77 -8.38 -8.64
CA ILE A 64 0.85 -9.45 -8.24
C ILE A 64 -0.07 -9.07 -7.07
N ALA A 65 0.38 -8.15 -6.21
CA ALA A 65 -0.36 -7.77 -5.02
C ALA A 65 0.08 -6.41 -4.47
N ILE A 66 -0.79 -5.81 -3.67
CA ILE A 66 -0.50 -4.65 -2.83
C ILE A 66 -0.65 -5.05 -1.36
N VAL A 67 0.17 -4.46 -0.48
CA VAL A 67 0.01 -4.57 0.98
C VAL A 67 -0.06 -3.17 1.56
N GLU A 68 -1.05 -2.93 2.41
CA GLU A 68 -1.23 -1.67 3.13
C GLU A 68 -1.09 -1.92 4.62
N ALA A 69 -0.24 -1.15 5.29
CA ALA A 69 -0.05 -1.22 6.72
C ALA A 69 -1.14 -0.43 7.46
N LYS A 70 -1.47 -0.89 8.67
CA LYS A 70 -2.37 -0.18 9.59
C LYS A 70 -1.76 -0.18 10.97
N ASP A 71 -2.07 0.84 11.76
CA ASP A 71 -1.62 0.89 13.15
C ASP A 71 -2.29 -0.21 13.98
N ASN A 72 -1.64 -0.61 15.07
CA ASN A 72 -2.17 -1.67 15.93
C ASN A 72 -3.14 -1.12 16.98
N LYS A 73 -4.02 -0.20 16.59
CA LYS A 73 -5.04 0.33 17.51
C LYS A 73 -6.28 -0.55 17.46
N TYR A 74 -6.59 -1.18 18.59
CA TYR A 74 -7.90 -1.78 18.79
C TYR A 74 -8.90 -0.68 19.14
N TYR A 75 -9.83 -0.40 18.23
CA TYR A 75 -11.01 0.40 18.55
C TYR A 75 -12.01 -0.48 19.28
N THR A 76 -12.01 -0.45 20.62
CA THR A 76 -13.09 -1.05 21.40
C THR A 76 -14.36 -0.28 21.07
N ILE A 77 -15.30 -0.91 20.36
CA ILE A 77 -16.64 -0.35 20.16
C ILE A 77 -17.27 -0.24 21.54
N LYS A 78 -17.34 0.98 22.09
CA LYS A 78 -18.18 1.23 23.25
C LYS A 78 -19.62 0.97 22.80
N LYS A 79 -20.27 -0.03 23.39
CA LYS A 79 -21.71 -0.18 23.24
C LYS A 79 -22.33 1.14 23.72
N GLN A 80 -23.15 1.71 22.86
CA GLN A 80 -23.91 2.91 23.17
C GLN A 80 -25.08 2.44 24.06
N ASP A 81 -25.02 2.81 25.33
CA ASP A 81 -26.14 2.68 26.27
C ASP A 81 -27.29 3.61 25.88
#